data_AF-A0A4Q6GGA2-F1
#
_entry.id   AF-A0A4Q6GGA2-F1
#
_cell.length_a   1.000
_cell.length_b   1.000
_cell.length_c   1.000
_cell.angle_alpha   90.00
_cell.angle_beta   90.00
_cell.angle_gamma   90.00
#
_symmetry.space_group_name_H-M   'P 1'
#
loop_
_entity.id
_entity.type
_entity.pdbx_description
1 polymer ?
#
loop_
_entity_poly.entity_id
_entity_poly.type
_entity_poly.pdbx_seq_one_letter_code
_entity_poly.pdbx_strand_id
1 'polypeptide(L)'
;MTDYRGFASMPSPLLWIMTALFVIPGMYDVTTGILHDPLEDVMLNLAELLTGLFLLYCAVQAWRNRRSDIASTRTTIIGYACFGLFGLCFMVKVGATAVRLYA
;
A
#
# COMPACT_ATOMS: atom_id res chain seq x y z
N MET A 1 -20.32 0.95 21.66
CA MET A 1 -19.26 1.34 20.72
C MET A 1 -18.44 0.10 20.44
N THR A 2 -18.49 -0.45 19.24
CA THR A 2 -17.65 -1.59 18.85
C THR A 2 -16.23 -1.09 18.64
N ASP A 3 -15.29 -1.53 19.46
CA ASP A 3 -13.86 -1.23 19.32
C ASP A 3 -13.32 -1.84 18.03
N TYR A 4 -13.39 -1.07 16.94
CA TYR A 4 -12.74 -1.43 15.69
C TYR A 4 -11.21 -1.32 15.87
N ARG A 5 -10.47 -2.37 15.53
CA ARG A 5 -9.00 -2.41 15.58
C ARG A 5 -8.40 -2.37 14.17
N GLY A 6 -7.18 -1.86 14.03
CA GLY A 6 -6.46 -1.80 12.76
C GLY A 6 -7.13 -0.88 11.72
N PHE A 7 -7.13 -1.28 10.44
CA PHE A 7 -7.68 -0.48 9.34
C PHE A 7 -9.16 -0.13 9.48
N ALA A 8 -9.93 -0.89 10.27
CA ALA A 8 -11.34 -0.61 10.52
C ALA A 8 -11.58 0.60 11.46
N SER A 9 -10.56 1.00 12.24
CA SER A 9 -10.63 2.20 13.09
C SER A 9 -10.43 3.49 12.31
N MET A 10 -9.85 3.42 11.10
CA MET A 10 -9.62 4.60 10.28
C MET A 10 -10.94 5.21 9.78
N PRO A 11 -11.06 6.55 9.78
CA PRO A 11 -12.20 7.22 9.17
C PRO A 11 -12.18 6.99 7.65
N SER A 12 -13.35 6.74 7.07
CA SER A 12 -13.55 6.49 5.63
C SER A 12 -12.80 7.49 4.73
N PRO A 13 -12.87 8.82 4.94
CA PRO A 13 -12.15 9.78 4.09
C PRO A 13 -10.63 9.59 4.11
N LEU A 14 -10.05 9.18 5.25
CA LEU A 14 -8.61 8.97 5.36
C LEU A 14 -8.16 7.73 4.59
N LEU A 15 -8.98 6.66 4.57
CA LEU A 15 -8.71 5.49 3.73
C LEU A 15 -8.72 5.84 2.24
N TRP A 16 -9.67 6.66 1.78
CA TRP A 16 -9.72 7.12 0.39
C TRP A 16 -8.52 7.99 0.00
N ILE A 17 -8.10 8.91 0.88
CA ILE A 17 -6.92 9.74 0.64
C ILE A 17 -5.67 8.89 0.54
N MET A 18 -5.44 7.98 1.50
CA MET A 18 -4.28 7.09 1.47
C MET A 18 -4.33 6.20 0.22
N THR A 19 -5.48 5.62 -0.10
CA THR A 19 -5.64 4.85 -1.33
C THR A 19 -5.22 5.64 -2.57
N ALA A 20 -5.70 6.88 -2.73
CA ALA A 20 -5.36 7.71 -3.86
C ALA A 20 -3.86 7.99 -3.95
N LEU A 21 -3.21 8.23 -2.81
CA LEU A 21 -1.77 8.48 -2.73
C LEU A 21 -0.90 7.29 -3.13
N PHE A 22 -1.38 6.05 -2.98
CA PHE A 22 -0.64 4.84 -3.36
C PHE A 22 -1.04 4.32 -4.76
N VAL A 23 -2.31 4.43 -5.13
CA VAL A 23 -2.82 3.88 -6.40
C VAL A 23 -2.47 4.77 -7.57
N ILE A 24 -2.54 6.10 -7.44
CA ILE A 24 -2.26 7.03 -8.55
C ILE A 24 -0.80 6.92 -9.03
N PRO A 25 0.21 7.10 -8.15
CA PRO A 25 1.61 6.93 -8.55
C PRO A 25 1.93 5.51 -9.00
N GLY A 26 1.48 4.47 -8.29
CA GLY A 26 1.66 3.08 -8.73
C GLY A 26 1.07 2.79 -10.11
N MET A 27 -0.12 3.31 -10.43
CA MET A 27 -0.73 3.16 -11.76
C MET A 27 0.01 3.97 -12.82
N TYR A 28 0.44 5.19 -12.49
CA TYR A 28 1.24 6.02 -13.39
C TYR A 28 2.51 5.27 -13.81
N ASP A 29 3.24 4.72 -12.83
CA ASP A 29 4.50 4.02 -13.08
C ASP A 29 4.32 2.72 -13.88
N VAL A 30 3.26 1.96 -13.59
CA VAL A 30 2.86 0.79 -14.41
C VAL A 30 2.60 1.19 -15.87
N THR A 31 1.98 2.35 -16.10
CA THR A 31 1.65 2.82 -17.45
C THR A 31 2.84 3.46 -18.18
N THR A 32 3.78 4.10 -17.48
CA THR A 32 4.90 4.81 -18.10
C THR A 32 6.11 3.94 -18.41
N GLY A 33 6.20 2.74 -17.84
CA GLY A 33 7.02 1.68 -18.41
C GLY A 33 7.99 1.01 -17.43
N ILE A 34 7.47 0.04 -16.68
CA ILE A 34 8.21 -0.92 -15.83
C ILE A 34 9.39 -1.65 -16.55
N LEU A 35 9.46 -1.64 -17.88
CA LEU A 35 10.44 -2.41 -18.65
C LEU A 35 11.84 -1.79 -18.73
N HIS A 36 12.07 -0.55 -18.28
CA HIS A 36 13.40 0.09 -18.34
C HIS A 36 13.98 0.46 -16.96
N ASP A 37 13.22 0.28 -15.90
CA ASP A 37 13.65 0.63 -14.55
C ASP A 37 14.45 -0.48 -13.88
N PRO A 38 15.37 -0.15 -12.97
CA PRO A 38 16.08 -1.15 -12.18
C PRO A 38 15.07 -1.98 -11.36
N LEU A 39 15.41 -3.26 -11.11
CA LEU A 39 14.52 -4.23 -10.47
C LEU A 39 13.95 -3.74 -9.12
N GLU A 40 14.72 -2.95 -8.38
CA GLU A 40 14.31 -2.34 -7.10
C GLU A 40 13.14 -1.35 -7.25
N ASP A 41 13.09 -0.58 -8.35
CA ASP A 41 12.01 0.35 -8.66
C ASP A 41 10.74 -0.40 -9.06
N VAL A 42 10.90 -1.42 -9.91
CA VAL A 42 9.78 -2.30 -10.31
C VAL A 42 9.14 -2.99 -9.09
N MET A 43 9.96 -3.51 -8.18
CA MET A 43 9.48 -4.17 -6.96
C MET A 43 8.79 -3.18 -6.01
N LEU A 44 9.33 -1.97 -5.86
CA LEU A 44 8.69 -0.93 -5.05
C LEU A 44 7.33 -0.55 -5.62
N ASN A 45 7.24 -0.31 -6.93
CA ASN A 45 6.01 0.10 -7.60
C ASN A 45 4.93 -0.98 -7.53
N LEU A 46 5.31 -2.26 -7.67
CA LEU A 46 4.41 -3.40 -7.45
C LEU A 46 3.90 -3.46 -6.00
N ALA A 47 4.78 -3.30 -5.02
CA ALA A 47 4.42 -3.31 -3.61
C ALA A 47 3.54 -2.10 -3.23
N GLU A 48 3.79 -0.95 -3.83
CA GLU A 48 3.00 0.28 -3.70
C GLU A 48 1.58 0.05 -4.23
N LEU A 49 1.47 -0.50 -5.44
CA LEU A 49 0.20 -0.82 -6.08
C LEU A 49 -0.61 -1.83 -5.25
N LEU A 50 0.02 -2.89 -4.75
CA LEU A 50 -0.60 -3.89 -3.87
C LEU A 50 -1.14 -3.26 -2.59
N THR A 51 -0.38 -2.35 -1.98
CA THR A 51 -0.78 -1.63 -0.78
C THR A 51 -1.93 -0.67 -1.06
N GLY A 52 -1.88 0.05 -2.19
CA GLY A 52 -2.96 0.91 -2.66
C GLY A 52 -4.25 0.13 -2.96
N LEU A 53 -4.17 -1.02 -3.62
CA LEU A 53 -5.32 -1.90 -3.89
C LEU A 53 -5.95 -2.44 -2.60
N PHE A 54 -5.13 -2.78 -1.61
CA PHE A 54 -5.62 -3.21 -0.30
C PHE A 54 -6.34 -2.07 0.44
N LEU A 55 -5.80 -0.85 0.39
CA LEU A 55 -6.44 0.33 0.94
C LEU A 55 -7.75 0.66 0.22
N LEU A 56 -7.79 0.50 -1.11
CA LEU A 56 -9.01 0.67 -1.92
C LEU A 56 -10.08 -0.32 -1.49
N TYR A 57 -9.72 -1.59 -1.31
CA TYR A 57 -10.63 -2.60 -0.78
C TYR A 57 -11.19 -2.21 0.60
N CYS A 58 -10.33 -1.74 1.50
CA CYS A 58 -10.75 -1.25 2.82
C CYS A 58 -11.68 -0.02 2.71
N ALA A 59 -11.37 0.94 1.84
CA ALA A 59 -12.16 2.14 1.61
C ALA A 59 -13.56 1.81 1.06
N VAL A 60 -13.64 0.91 0.08
CA VAL A 60 -14.91 0.43 -0.50
C VAL A 60 -15.75 -0.32 0.54
N GLN A 61 -15.13 -1.19 1.33
CA GLN A 61 -15.84 -1.93 2.38
C GLN A 61 -16.32 -1.00 3.50
N ALA A 62 -15.53 0.02 3.84
CA ALA A 62 -15.93 1.05 4.82
C ALA A 62 -17.08 1.91 4.28
N TRP A 63 -17.11 2.21 2.98
CA TRP A 63 -18.20 2.92 2.31
C TRP A 63 -19.49 2.09 2.25
N ARG A 64 -19.39 0.77 2.05
CA ARG A 64 -20.54 -0.15 2.05
C ARG A 64 -21.05 -0.53 3.45
N ASN A 65 -20.59 0.16 4.51
CA ASN A 65 -20.88 -0.16 5.92
C ASN A 65 -20.52 -1.60 6.35
N ARG A 66 -19.62 -2.29 5.64
CA ARG A 66 -19.13 -3.63 5.99
C ARG A 66 -17.85 -3.60 6.81
N ARG A 67 -17.75 -2.66 7.78
CA ARG A 67 -16.56 -2.50 8.62
C ARG A 67 -16.24 -3.73 9.47
N SER A 68 -17.25 -4.56 9.78
CA SER A 68 -17.08 -5.82 10.49
C SER A 68 -16.21 -6.84 9.71
N ASP A 69 -16.28 -6.85 8.38
CA ASP A 69 -15.44 -7.73 7.54
C ASP A 69 -13.98 -7.28 7.55
N ILE A 70 -13.74 -5.97 7.61
CA ILE A 70 -12.39 -5.36 7.63
C ILE A 70 -11.74 -5.51 9.01
N ALA A 71 -12.54 -5.52 10.08
CA ALA A 71 -12.09 -5.69 11.46
C ALA A 71 -11.57 -7.11 11.76
N SER A 72 -11.68 -8.04 10.80
CA SER A 72 -11.15 -9.39 10.93
C SER A 72 -9.62 -9.39 11.11
N THR A 73 -9.12 -10.33 11.90
CA THR A 73 -7.67 -10.53 12.08
C THR A 73 -6.98 -10.86 10.76
N ARG A 74 -7.66 -11.57 9.84
CA ARG A 74 -7.11 -11.96 8.54
C ARG A 74 -6.82 -10.76 7.65
N THR A 75 -7.77 -9.84 7.50
CA THR A 75 -7.59 -8.59 6.74
C THR A 75 -6.49 -7.74 7.34
N THR A 76 -6.39 -7.69 8.67
CA THR A 76 -5.34 -6.94 9.35
C THR A 76 -3.94 -7.53 9.07
N ILE A 77 -3.77 -8.86 9.09
CA ILE A 77 -2.50 -9.53 8.74
C ILE A 77 -2.12 -9.27 7.27
N ILE A 78 -3.08 -9.35 6.35
CA ILE A 78 -2.84 -9.06 4.92
C ILE A 78 -2.38 -7.61 4.75
N GLY A 79 -3.04 -6.67 5.43
CA GLY A 79 -2.62 -5.27 5.43
C GLY A 79 -1.18 -5.11 5.93
N TYR A 80 -0.82 -5.71 7.07
CA TYR A 80 0.55 -5.67 7.56
C TYR A 80 1.56 -6.29 6.59
N ALA A 81 1.19 -7.37 5.89
CA ALA A 81 2.06 -7.98 4.88
C ALA A 81 2.29 -7.03 3.69
N CYS A 82 1.23 -6.37 3.19
CA CYS A 82 1.35 -5.38 2.10
C CYS A 82 2.21 -4.18 2.51
N PHE A 83 1.91 -3.56 3.66
CA PHE A 83 2.69 -2.42 4.16
C PHE A 83 4.13 -2.81 4.52
N GLY A 84 4.33 -4.01 5.05
CA GLY A 84 5.65 -4.55 5.37
C GLY A 84 6.49 -4.79 4.11
N LEU A 85 5.88 -5.36 3.06
CA LEU A 85 6.54 -5.56 1.77
C LEU A 85 6.90 -4.21 1.12
N PHE A 86 5.97 -3.25 1.12
CA PHE A 86 6.25 -1.89 0.64
C PHE A 86 7.40 -1.24 1.41
N GLY A 87 7.39 -1.31 2.74
CA GLY A 87 8.47 -0.78 3.57
C GLY A 87 9.83 -1.45 3.29
N LEU A 88 9.84 -2.76 3.07
CA LEU A 88 11.06 -3.50 2.73
C LEU A 88 11.60 -3.08 1.35
N CYS A 89 10.75 -3.01 0.33
CA CYS A 89 11.14 -2.54 -1.01
C CYS A 89 11.64 -1.09 -0.96
N PHE A 90 11.01 -0.24 -0.15
CA PHE A 90 11.43 1.16 0.01
C PHE A 90 12.83 1.24 0.63
N MET A 91 13.10 0.46 1.68
CA MET A 91 14.42 0.41 2.30
C MET A 91 15.49 -0.12 1.34
N VAL A 92 15.17 -1.13 0.52
CA VAL A 92 16.08 -1.64 -0.52
C VAL A 92 16.41 -0.56 -1.54
N LYS A 93 15.41 0.17 -2.05
CA LYS A 93 15.62 1.28 -3.00
C LYS A 93 16.48 2.38 -2.40
N VAL A 94 16.17 2.82 -1.17
CA VAL A 94 16.96 3.85 -0.48
C VAL A 94 18.40 3.38 -0.26
N GLY A 95 18.59 2.13 0.16
CA GLY A 95 19.92 1.52 0.33
C GLY A 95 20.70 1.46 -0.99
N ALA A 96 20.09 0.99 -2.07
CA ALA A 96 20.70 0.93 -3.39
C ALA A 96 21.07 2.33 -3.91
N THR A 97 20.19 3.31 -3.70
CA THR A 97 20.44 4.72 -4.08
C THR A 97 21.61 5.30 -3.29
N ALA A 98 21.65 5.05 -1.97
CA ALA A 98 22.76 5.49 -1.13
C ALA A 98 24.09 4.86 -1.57
N VAL A 99 24.11 3.55 -1.85
CA VAL A 99 25.33 2.88 -2.35
C VAL A 99 25.79 3.50 -3.66
N ARG A 100 24.89 3.80 -4.61
CA ARG A 100 25.27 4.43 -5.89
C ARG A 100 25.82 5.86 -5.76
N LEU A 101 25.40 6.60 -4.74
CA LEU A 101 25.82 8.00 -4.53
C LEU A 101 27.14 8.10 -3.75
N TYR A 102 27.45 7.12 -2.90
CA TYR A 102 28.58 7.18 -1.96
C TYR A 102 29.68 6.14 -2.21
N ALA A 103 29.51 5.23 -3.18
CA ALA A 103 30.54 4.30 -3.65
C ALA A 103 31.27 4.87 -4.88
#